data_AF-A0A932P5Z1-F1
#
_entry.id   AF-A0A932P5Z1-F1
#
_cell.length_a   1.000
_cell.length_b   1.000
_cell.length_c   1.000
_cell.angle_alpha   90.00
_cell.angle_beta   90.00
_cell.angle_gamma   90.00
#
_symmetry.space_group_name_H-M   'P 1'
#
loop_
_entity.id
_entity.type
_entity.pdbx_description
1 polymer ?
#
loop_
_entity_poly.entity_id
_entity_poly.type
_entity_poly.pdbx_seq_one_letter_code
_entity_poly.pdbx_strand_id
1 'polypeptide(L)'
;ECTSFSATPLDCRRGDVSVWSPKTGGLLVQRLDGATPPAASQARRLAQMREIARRFSVSHYSSAQETTQLRLLPTPLYRFAAQGEGVLDGALFAFVVSSDPEMLLLIEAVGDSAQQAGWRYSLGRMSSGRLAVRLDDREIWSLSNYHLGSPDEMRTGPYQEARVGVFTSKGEE
;
A
#
# COMPACT_ATOMS: atom_id res chain seq x y z
N GLU A 1 -6.47 7.11 -4.79
CA GLU A 1 -5.06 7.30 -5.08
C GLU A 1 -4.51 5.96 -5.54
N CYS A 2 -4.02 5.87 -6.77
CA CYS A 2 -3.18 4.74 -7.14
C CYS A 2 -1.83 4.96 -6.44
N THR A 3 -1.52 4.13 -5.45
CA THR A 3 -0.25 4.23 -4.72
C THR A 3 0.85 3.51 -5.49
N SER A 4 2.00 4.17 -5.66
CA SER A 4 3.22 3.53 -6.14
C SER A 4 4.10 3.11 -4.95
N PHE A 5 4.61 1.88 -4.99
CA PHE A 5 5.67 1.42 -4.07
C PHE A 5 7.08 1.62 -4.68
N SER A 6 7.20 2.37 -5.77
CA SER A 6 8.49 2.72 -6.37
C SER A 6 9.08 3.97 -5.72
N ALA A 7 10.40 4.00 -5.53
CA ALA A 7 11.15 5.19 -5.16
C ALA A 7 11.24 6.22 -6.31
N THR A 8 11.00 5.79 -7.55
CA THR A 8 10.96 6.66 -8.73
C THR A 8 9.52 6.94 -9.15
N PRO A 9 9.20 8.18 -9.56
CA PRO A 9 7.89 8.50 -10.12
C PRO A 9 7.59 7.61 -11.34
N LEU A 10 6.35 7.14 -11.44
CA LEU A 10 5.88 6.42 -12.62
C LEU A 10 5.38 7.44 -13.67
N ASP A 11 5.86 7.31 -14.91
CA ASP A 11 5.33 8.06 -16.05
C ASP A 11 4.63 7.09 -17.02
N CYS A 12 3.32 7.24 -17.16
CA CYS A 12 2.54 6.51 -18.15
C CYS A 12 2.48 7.34 -19.43
N ARG A 13 3.03 6.80 -20.52
CA ARG A 13 3.13 7.46 -21.82
C ARG A 13 2.36 6.72 -22.90
N ARG A 14 1.78 7.46 -23.83
CA ARG A 14 1.24 6.97 -25.10
C ARG A 14 2.03 7.60 -26.24
N GLY A 15 2.95 6.82 -26.83
CA GLY A 15 3.99 7.39 -27.70
C GLY A 15 4.85 8.38 -26.91
N ASP A 16 5.02 9.58 -27.45
CA ASP A 16 5.82 10.64 -26.81
C ASP A 16 5.02 11.54 -25.85
N VAL A 17 3.75 11.21 -25.60
CA VAL A 17 2.86 12.01 -24.73
C VAL A 17 2.71 11.34 -23.38
N SER A 18 3.09 12.03 -22.29
CA SER A 18 2.72 11.61 -20.93
C SER A 18 1.22 11.79 -20.74
N VAL A 19 0.52 10.71 -20.41
CA VAL A 19 -0.94 10.68 -20.24
C VAL A 19 -1.36 10.56 -18.79
N TRP A 20 -0.46 10.08 -17.92
CA TRP A 20 -0.71 10.00 -16.48
C TRP A 20 0.60 9.84 -15.71
N SER A 21 0.66 10.42 -14.52
CA SER A 21 1.67 10.12 -13.50
C SER A 21 1.02 10.25 -12.13
N PRO A 22 1.45 9.49 -11.11
CA PRO A 22 1.00 9.71 -9.75
C PRO A 22 1.29 11.17 -9.34
N LYS A 23 0.29 11.88 -8.82
CA LYS A 23 0.45 13.27 -8.34
C LYS A 23 1.36 13.34 -7.11
N THR A 24 1.40 12.25 -6.37
CA THR A 24 2.22 12.02 -5.18
C THR A 24 3.07 10.77 -5.47
N GLY A 25 4.40 10.89 -5.36
CA GLY A 25 5.27 9.71 -5.30
C GLY A 25 4.88 8.88 -4.07
N GLY A 26 4.78 7.56 -4.18
CA GLY A 26 5.97 6.71 -4.11
C GLY A 26 6.36 6.52 -2.64
N LEU A 27 5.69 5.57 -1.97
CA LEU A 27 5.89 5.16 -0.57
C LEU A 27 5.70 6.27 0.50
N LEU A 28 4.68 6.13 1.37
CA LEU A 28 4.72 6.76 2.70
C LEU A 28 5.79 6.02 3.53
N VAL A 29 7.08 6.20 3.19
CA VAL A 29 8.20 5.56 3.87
C VAL A 29 8.26 6.11 5.28
N GLN A 30 7.81 5.30 6.23
CA GLN A 30 7.85 5.64 7.63
C GLN A 30 8.78 4.67 8.33
N ARG A 31 9.72 5.21 9.12
CA ARG A 31 10.50 4.40 10.06
C ARG A 31 9.53 3.83 11.09
N LEU A 32 9.70 2.55 11.41
CA LEU A 32 8.93 1.89 12.46
C LEU A 32 9.73 1.91 13.76
N ASP A 33 9.41 2.86 14.62
CA ASP A 33 10.05 2.97 15.93
C ASP A 33 9.51 1.92 16.92
N GLY A 34 10.34 1.53 17.89
CA GLY A 34 9.97 0.59 18.95
C GLY A 34 9.84 -0.88 18.53
N ALA A 35 10.10 -1.22 17.27
CA ALA A 35 10.19 -2.62 16.83
C ALA A 35 11.53 -3.25 17.22
N THR A 36 11.54 -4.55 17.53
CA THR A 36 12.79 -5.31 17.69
C THR A 36 13.62 -5.24 16.41
N PRO A 37 14.95 -4.99 16.49
CA PRO A 37 15.81 -4.91 15.31
C PRO A 37 15.69 -6.15 14.40
N PRO A 38 15.88 -5.99 13.07
CA PRO A 38 15.86 -7.10 12.13
C PRO A 38 16.79 -8.24 12.56
N ALA A 39 16.25 -9.46 12.63
CA ALA A 39 17.02 -10.63 13.00
C ALA A 39 18.04 -11.01 11.92
N ALA A 40 19.11 -11.71 12.33
CA ALA A 40 20.16 -12.16 11.41
C ALA A 40 19.65 -13.16 10.35
N SER A 41 18.72 -14.04 10.70
CA SER A 41 18.19 -15.05 9.77
C SER A 41 16.91 -14.60 9.07
N GLN A 42 16.78 -14.95 7.79
CA GLN A 42 15.59 -14.65 6.98
C GLN A 42 14.31 -15.22 7.61
N ALA A 43 14.34 -16.45 8.12
CA ALA A 43 13.16 -17.06 8.75
C ALA A 43 12.67 -16.25 9.96
N ARG A 44 13.58 -15.75 10.80
CA ARG A 44 13.23 -14.91 11.96
C ARG A 44 12.74 -13.53 11.52
N ARG A 45 13.33 -12.93 10.48
CA ARG A 45 12.82 -11.66 9.91
C ARG A 45 11.40 -11.79 9.40
N LEU A 46 11.04 -12.90 8.76
CA LEU A 46 9.64 -13.13 8.35
C LEU A 46 8.69 -13.21 9.55
N ALA A 47 9.10 -13.88 10.63
CA ALA A 47 8.32 -13.91 11.86
C ALA A 47 8.14 -12.49 12.45
N GLN A 48 9.20 -11.68 12.45
CA GLN A 48 9.14 -10.27 12.85
C GLN A 48 8.23 -9.43 11.95
N MET A 49 8.31 -9.56 10.63
CA MET A 49 7.44 -8.84 9.69
C MET A 49 5.97 -9.21 9.88
N ARG A 50 5.66 -10.49 10.16
CA ARG A 50 4.30 -10.92 10.50
C ARG A 50 3.81 -10.31 11.81
N GLU A 51 4.69 -10.21 12.81
CA GLU A 51 4.35 -9.56 14.08
C GLU A 51 4.12 -8.06 13.92
N ILE A 52 5.00 -7.40 13.15
CA ILE A 52 4.83 -5.99 12.78
C ILE A 52 3.50 -5.79 12.05
N ALA A 53 3.16 -6.64 11.08
CA ALA A 53 1.91 -6.52 10.32
C ALA A 53 0.66 -6.63 11.21
N ARG A 54 0.70 -7.43 12.29
CA ARG A 54 -0.42 -7.56 13.25
C ARG A 54 -0.64 -6.31 14.10
N ARG A 55 0.36 -5.44 14.23
CA ARG A 55 0.21 -4.15 14.91
C ARG A 55 -0.67 -3.17 14.12
N PHE A 56 -0.86 -3.41 12.82
CA PHE A 56 -1.73 -2.59 12.00
C PHE A 56 -3.16 -3.11 12.04
N SER A 57 -4.11 -2.17 12.14
CA SER A 57 -5.52 -2.44 11.90
C SER A 57 -6.06 -1.49 10.85
N VAL A 58 -6.95 -2.00 9.99
CA VAL A 58 -7.58 -1.21 8.94
C VAL A 58 -9.09 -1.37 9.09
N SER A 59 -9.77 -0.24 9.18
CA SER A 59 -11.23 -0.16 9.24
C SER A 59 -11.77 0.33 7.92
N HIS A 60 -12.73 -0.39 7.35
CA HIS A 60 -13.50 0.03 6.19
C HIS A 60 -14.89 0.51 6.62
N TYR A 61 -15.29 1.66 6.10
CA TYR A 61 -16.57 2.30 6.43
C TYR A 61 -17.50 2.22 5.24
N SER A 62 -18.65 1.56 5.42
CA SER A 62 -19.71 1.51 4.41
C SER A 62 -20.48 2.84 4.35
N SER A 63 -21.29 3.02 3.31
CA SER A 63 -22.20 4.17 3.16
C SER A 63 -23.23 4.29 4.30
N ALA A 64 -23.49 3.21 5.03
CA ALA A 64 -24.43 3.16 6.15
C ALA A 64 -23.78 3.47 7.51
N GLN A 65 -22.55 4.00 7.54
CA GLN A 65 -21.73 4.22 8.75
C GLN A 65 -21.32 2.95 9.50
N GLU A 66 -21.62 1.77 8.97
CA GLU A 66 -21.12 0.52 9.52
C GLU A 66 -19.61 0.43 9.30
N THR A 67 -18.88 0.08 10.36
CA THR A 67 -17.42 -0.09 10.33
C THR A 67 -17.10 -1.57 10.37
N THR A 68 -16.35 -2.05 9.38
CA THR A 68 -15.82 -3.42 9.35
C THR A 68 -14.30 -3.38 9.46
N GLN A 69 -13.75 -4.09 10.42
CA GLN A 69 -12.30 -4.28 10.50
C GLN A 69 -11.87 -5.30 9.45
N LEU A 70 -10.89 -4.92 8.63
CA LEU A 70 -10.36 -5.77 7.57
C LEU A 70 -9.49 -6.89 8.15
N ARG A 71 -9.55 -8.05 7.49
CA ARG A 71 -8.74 -9.21 7.88
C ARG A 71 -7.35 -9.11 7.27
N LEU A 72 -6.31 -9.24 8.08
CA LEU A 72 -4.93 -9.39 7.59
C LEU A 72 -4.73 -10.79 7.00
N LEU A 73 -4.14 -10.89 5.80
CA LEU A 73 -3.58 -12.14 5.30
C LEU A 73 -2.22 -12.40 5.96
N PRO A 74 -2.04 -13.50 6.72
CA PRO A 74 -0.80 -13.75 7.48
C PRO A 74 0.37 -14.22 6.59
N THR A 75 0.08 -14.66 5.37
CA THR A 75 1.07 -14.97 4.35
C THR A 75 1.26 -13.75 3.47
N PRO A 76 2.49 -13.25 3.30
CA PRO A 76 2.73 -12.12 2.42
C PRO A 76 2.40 -12.50 0.97
N LEU A 77 1.85 -11.56 0.21
CA LEU A 77 1.61 -11.69 -1.23
C LEU A 77 2.92 -11.79 -2.01
N TYR A 78 3.95 -11.10 -1.52
CA TYR A 78 5.28 -11.10 -2.11
C TYR A 78 6.34 -10.90 -1.05
N ARG A 79 7.51 -11.50 -1.25
CA ARG A 79 8.69 -11.34 -0.38
C ARG A 79 9.93 -11.22 -1.25
N PHE A 80 10.82 -10.31 -0.88
CA PHE A 80 12.02 -10.02 -1.65
C PHE A 80 13.20 -9.62 -0.75
N ALA A 81 14.37 -9.52 -1.35
CA ALA A 81 15.52 -8.81 -0.83
C ALA A 81 16.16 -8.05 -2.00
N ALA A 82 16.65 -6.84 -1.74
CA ALA A 82 17.31 -5.99 -2.72
C ALA A 82 18.55 -5.38 -2.08
N GLN A 83 19.58 -6.22 -1.87
CA GLN A 83 20.79 -5.82 -1.15
C GLN A 83 21.52 -4.65 -1.82
N GLY A 84 21.51 -4.56 -3.15
CA GLY A 84 22.07 -3.42 -3.89
C GLY A 84 21.34 -2.10 -3.64
N GLU A 85 20.13 -2.14 -3.09
CA GLU A 85 19.32 -0.99 -2.70
C GLU A 85 19.21 -0.86 -1.17
N GLY A 86 20.03 -1.60 -0.42
CA GLY A 86 20.05 -1.57 1.04
C GLY A 86 18.84 -2.24 1.70
N VAL A 87 18.10 -3.11 1.00
CA VAL A 87 16.97 -3.88 1.56
C VAL A 87 17.39 -5.32 1.83
N LEU A 88 17.51 -5.69 3.10
CA LEU A 88 17.90 -7.05 3.53
C LEU A 88 16.78 -8.06 3.36
N ASP A 89 15.54 -7.62 3.52
CA ASP A 89 14.32 -8.42 3.49
C ASP A 89 13.12 -7.48 3.41
N GLY A 90 12.15 -7.80 2.57
CA GLY A 90 10.91 -7.05 2.45
C GLY A 90 9.75 -7.99 2.18
N ALA A 91 8.57 -7.64 2.69
CA ALA A 91 7.36 -8.41 2.48
C ALA A 91 6.14 -7.49 2.31
N LEU A 92 5.29 -7.84 1.34
CA LEU A 92 4.04 -7.17 1.03
C LEU A 92 2.88 -7.98 1.61
N PHE A 93 2.12 -7.39 2.52
CA PHE A 93 0.92 -7.96 3.12
C PHE A 93 -0.34 -7.26 2.59
N ALA A 94 -1.48 -7.93 2.74
CA ALA A 94 -2.77 -7.37 2.35
C ALA A 94 -3.79 -7.49 3.48
N PHE A 95 -4.57 -6.43 3.64
CA PHE A 95 -5.81 -6.40 4.39
C PHE A 95 -6.96 -6.55 3.42
N VAL A 96 -7.86 -7.49 3.69
CA VAL A 96 -8.88 -7.93 2.74
C VAL A 96 -10.29 -7.85 3.31
N VAL A 97 -11.25 -7.67 2.40
CA VAL A 97 -12.64 -8.13 2.60
C VAL A 97 -12.77 -9.47 1.89
N SER A 98 -13.14 -10.53 2.62
CA SER A 98 -13.10 -11.91 2.11
C SER A 98 -11.71 -12.26 1.55
N SER A 99 -11.50 -12.22 0.23
CA SER A 99 -10.23 -12.44 -0.46
C SER A 99 -9.76 -11.23 -1.29
N ASP A 100 -10.52 -10.13 -1.30
CA ASP A 100 -10.23 -8.94 -2.11
C ASP A 100 -9.36 -7.93 -1.31
N PRO A 101 -8.13 -7.62 -1.77
CA PRO A 101 -7.27 -6.64 -1.12
C PRO A 101 -7.80 -5.20 -1.19
N GLU A 102 -7.94 -4.59 -0.02
CA GLU A 102 -8.38 -3.20 0.14
C GLU A 102 -7.24 -2.26 0.52
N MET A 103 -6.22 -2.81 1.20
CA MET A 103 -5.04 -2.09 1.64
C MET A 103 -3.82 -3.01 1.62
N LEU A 104 -2.71 -2.49 1.09
CA LEU A 104 -1.41 -3.13 1.11
C LEU A 104 -0.51 -2.52 2.19
N LEU A 105 0.29 -3.37 2.81
CA LEU A 105 1.32 -3.01 3.77
C LEU A 105 2.65 -3.61 3.33
N LEU A 106 3.57 -2.75 2.91
CA LEU A 106 4.96 -3.13 2.66
C LEU A 106 5.77 -2.92 3.94
N ILE A 107 6.51 -3.94 4.38
CA ILE A 107 7.46 -3.87 5.49
C ILE A 107 8.83 -4.25 4.98
N GLU A 108 9.86 -3.47 5.31
CA GLU A 108 11.23 -3.69 4.83
C GLU A 108 12.24 -3.51 5.96
N ALA A 109 13.21 -4.42 6.02
CA ALA A 109 14.44 -4.28 6.80
C ALA A 109 15.49 -3.57 5.95
N VAL A 110 15.76 -2.31 6.27
CA VAL A 110 16.65 -1.44 5.48
C VAL A 110 17.95 -1.21 6.23
N GLY A 111 19.07 -1.52 5.58
CA GLY A 111 20.44 -1.38 6.05
C GLY A 111 21.34 -2.45 5.43
N ASP A 112 22.65 -2.31 5.58
CA ASP A 112 23.62 -3.22 4.95
C ASP A 112 23.83 -4.52 5.75
N SER A 113 23.42 -4.54 7.02
CA SER A 113 23.55 -5.69 7.91
C SER A 113 22.43 -5.70 8.95
N ALA A 114 22.16 -6.86 9.56
CA ALA A 114 21.12 -7.00 10.58
C ALA A 114 21.36 -6.08 11.80
N GLN A 115 22.62 -5.77 12.11
CA GLN A 115 23.02 -4.90 13.22
C GLN A 115 22.75 -3.42 12.94
N GLN A 116 22.76 -3.02 11.67
CA GLN A 116 22.56 -1.63 11.24
C GLN A 116 21.17 -1.38 10.66
N ALA A 117 20.42 -2.46 10.37
CA ALA A 117 19.15 -2.36 9.72
C ALA A 117 18.04 -1.89 10.67
N GLY A 118 17.14 -1.08 10.14
CA GLY A 118 15.90 -0.67 10.79
C GLY A 118 14.69 -1.13 9.99
N TRP A 119 13.54 -1.20 10.65
CA TRP A 119 12.28 -1.46 9.96
C TRP A 119 11.71 -0.16 9.39
N ARG A 120 11.26 -0.22 8.13
CA ARG A 120 10.36 0.77 7.54
C ARG A 120 9.07 0.11 7.09
N TYR A 121 8.03 0.90 6.95
CA TYR A 121 6.78 0.46 6.34
C TYR A 121 6.24 1.47 5.34
N SER A 122 5.34 1.01 4.49
CA SER A 122 4.57 1.84 3.57
C SER A 122 3.19 1.23 3.35
N LEU A 123 2.20 2.11 3.16
CA LEU A 123 0.80 1.72 2.98
C LEU A 123 0.35 2.08 1.57
N GLY A 124 -0.47 1.22 0.96
CA GLY A 124 -1.02 1.44 -0.38
C GLY A 124 -2.49 1.11 -0.44
N ARG A 125 -3.32 2.11 -0.76
CA ARG A 125 -4.77 1.96 -0.92
C ARG A 125 -5.09 1.14 -2.17
N MET A 126 -6.03 0.20 -2.06
CA MET A 126 -6.52 -0.60 -3.20
C MET A 126 -8.01 -0.43 -3.51
N SER A 127 -8.79 0.28 -2.69
CA SER A 127 -10.21 0.51 -2.95
C SER A 127 -10.62 1.98 -2.98
N SER A 128 -11.84 2.28 -3.42
CA SER A 128 -12.42 3.64 -3.45
C SER A 128 -13.23 3.99 -2.19
N GLY A 129 -13.37 3.06 -1.24
CA GLY A 129 -14.11 3.24 0.01
C GLY A 129 -13.38 4.10 1.05
N ARG A 130 -14.09 4.50 2.12
CA ARG A 130 -13.47 5.20 3.26
C ARG A 130 -12.71 4.17 4.10
N LEU A 131 -11.45 4.47 4.40
CA LEU A 131 -10.58 3.61 5.20
C LEU A 131 -9.93 4.42 6.33
N ALA A 132 -9.71 3.79 7.47
CA ALA A 132 -8.83 4.31 8.53
C ALA A 132 -7.79 3.26 8.89
N VAL A 133 -6.53 3.65 8.96
CA VAL A 133 -5.40 2.79 9.33
C VAL A 133 -4.87 3.23 10.68
N ARG A 134 -4.73 2.27 11.59
CA ARG A 134 -4.12 2.46 12.90
C ARG A 134 -2.88 1.57 13.01
N LEU A 135 -1.87 2.11 13.67
CA LEU A 135 -0.71 1.36 14.16
C LEU A 135 -0.82 1.34 15.69
N ASP A 136 -0.96 0.15 16.25
CA ASP A 136 -1.38 -0.06 17.63
C ASP A 136 -2.69 0.74 17.90
N ASP A 137 -2.68 1.62 18.89
CA ASP A 137 -3.83 2.46 19.27
C ASP A 137 -3.83 3.86 18.64
N ARG A 138 -2.97 4.12 17.65
CA ARG A 138 -2.89 5.43 17.01
C ARG A 138 -3.37 5.37 15.56
N GLU A 139 -4.35 6.21 15.21
CA GLU A 139 -4.68 6.45 13.81
C GLU A 139 -3.53 7.19 13.12
N ILE A 140 -3.01 6.60 12.05
CA ILE A 140 -1.87 7.12 11.29
C ILE A 140 -2.26 7.54 9.87
N TRP A 141 -3.42 7.08 9.37
CA TRP A 141 -3.92 7.47 8.06
C TRP A 141 -5.45 7.37 7.98
N SER A 142 -6.10 8.41 7.47
CA SER A 142 -7.54 8.46 7.20
C SER A 142 -7.75 8.77 5.72
N LEU A 143 -8.60 7.98 5.06
CA LEU A 143 -8.89 8.06 3.63
C LEU A 143 -10.38 8.25 3.43
N SER A 144 -10.76 9.32 2.74
CA SER A 144 -12.15 9.59 2.38
C SER A 144 -12.68 8.62 1.31
N ASN A 145 -13.99 8.39 1.33
CA ASN A 145 -14.68 7.69 0.26
C ASN A 145 -14.66 8.56 -1.00
N TYR A 146 -14.14 8.02 -2.09
CA TYR A 146 -14.01 8.76 -3.35
C TYR A 146 -15.37 9.14 -3.94
N HIS A 147 -16.37 8.25 -3.86
CA HIS A 147 -17.69 8.46 -4.47
C HIS A 147 -18.57 9.45 -3.69
N LEU A 148 -18.17 9.84 -2.48
CA LEU A 148 -18.90 10.80 -1.65
C LEU A 148 -18.21 12.17 -1.63
N GLY A 149 -17.13 12.36 -2.39
CA GLY A 149 -16.50 13.67 -2.57
C GLY A 149 -17.32 14.59 -3.46
N SER A 150 -17.12 15.90 -3.31
CA SER A 150 -17.64 16.89 -4.25
C SER A 150 -17.06 16.68 -5.66
N PRO A 151 -17.74 17.14 -6.73
CA PRO A 151 -17.22 17.03 -8.10
C PRO A 151 -15.80 17.60 -8.27
N ASP A 152 -15.46 18.66 -7.54
CA ASP A 152 -14.11 19.25 -7.56
C ASP A 152 -13.07 18.38 -6.86
N GLU A 153 -13.42 17.74 -5.73
CA GLU A 153 -12.56 16.78 -5.05
C GLU A 153 -12.36 15.51 -5.89
N MET A 154 -13.37 15.07 -6.63
CA MET A 154 -13.25 13.93 -7.55
C MET A 154 -12.34 14.27 -8.74
N ARG A 155 -12.46 15.48 -9.30
CA ARG A 155 -11.66 15.94 -10.46
C ARG A 155 -10.19 16.21 -10.11
N THR A 156 -9.96 16.85 -8.96
CA THR A 156 -8.62 17.26 -8.53
C THR A 156 -7.96 16.26 -7.58
N GLY A 157 -8.73 15.29 -7.08
CA GLY A 157 -8.28 14.26 -6.17
C GLY A 157 -7.24 13.30 -6.75
N PRO A 158 -6.67 12.44 -5.89
CA PRO A 158 -5.59 11.53 -6.26
C PRO A 158 -6.08 10.29 -7.03
N TYR A 159 -7.39 10.10 -7.16
CA TYR A 159 -7.99 9.23 -8.17
C TYR A 159 -8.31 10.09 -9.39
N GLN A 160 -7.56 9.91 -10.48
CA GLN A 160 -8.05 10.32 -11.79
C GLN A 160 -8.60 9.07 -12.47
N GLU A 161 -9.89 9.08 -12.79
CA GLU A 161 -10.41 8.15 -13.79
C GLU A 161 -9.78 8.54 -15.13
N ALA A 162 -8.80 7.77 -15.58
CA ALA A 162 -8.44 7.79 -16.98
C ALA A 162 -9.59 7.11 -17.74
N ARG A 163 -10.44 7.90 -18.41
CA ARG A 163 -11.38 7.37 -19.40
C ARG A 163 -10.58 6.91 -20.62
N VAL A 164 -9.97 5.73 -20.53
CA VAL A 164 -9.27 5.15 -21.68
C VAL A 164 -10.29 4.46 -22.57
N GLY A 165 -10.56 5.09 -23.72
CA GLY A 165 -10.98 4.44 -24.96
C GLY A 165 -12.39 3.85 -24.97
N VAL A 166 -13.10 4.03 -26.07
CA VAL A 166 -14.22 3.15 -26.38
C VAL A 166 -13.61 1.74 -26.52
N PHE A 167 -13.91 0.84 -25.58
CA PHE A 167 -13.73 -0.60 -25.83
C PHE A 167 -14.75 -0.98 -26.89
N THR A 168 -14.45 -0.77 -28.17
CA THR A 168 -15.17 -1.48 -29.21
C THR A 168 -14.71 -2.93 -29.11
N SER A 169 -15.53 -3.78 -28.51
CA SER A 169 -15.45 -5.22 -28.74
C SER A 169 -15.68 -5.44 -30.23
N LYS A 170 -14.62 -5.43 -31.03
CA LYS A 170 -14.67 -6.00 -32.38
C LYS A 170 -14.49 -7.51 -32.24
N GLY A 171 -15.57 -8.22 -32.51
CA GLY A 171 -15.70 -9.67 -32.61
C GLY A 171 -17.19 -9.97 -32.42
N GLU A 172 -17.98 -10.39 -33.40
CA GLU A 172 -17.69 -11.15 -34.63
C GLU A 172 -18.60 -10.68 -35.78
N GLU A 173 -18.32 -11.19 -36.99
CA GLU A 173 -18.88 -10.87 -38.32
C GLU A 173 -20.41 -10.78 -38.44
#